data_AF-A0A0S1SUX8-F1
#
_entry.id   AF-A0A0S1SUX8-F1
#
_cell.length_a   1.000
_cell.length_b   1.000
_cell.length_c   1.000
_cell.angle_alpha   90.00
_cell.angle_beta   90.00
_cell.angle_gamma   90.00
#
_symmetry.space_group_name_H-M   'P 1'
#
loop_
_entity.id
_entity.type
_entity.pdbx_description
1 polymer ?
#
loop_
_entity_poly.entity_id
_entity_poly.type
_entity_poly.pdbx_seq_one_letter_code
_entity_poly.pdbx_strand_id
1 'polypeptide(L)' 'MNTHPHLGVDELTAPEVVRAFVLLQQAKKPEEVIHDLRGEAAQLLDPETFPRDVQRRYQELPRTLKPKEN' A
#
# COMPACT_ATOMS: atom_id res chain seq x y z
N MET A 1 -0.34 -27.83 2.82
CA MET A 1 -0.54 -26.45 3.31
C MET A 1 -0.33 -25.55 2.10
N ASN A 2 -1.41 -25.09 1.47
CA ASN A 2 -1.31 -24.20 0.31
C ASN A 2 -0.91 -22.81 0.82
N THR A 3 0.38 -22.50 0.81
CA THR A 3 0.90 -21.14 0.96
C THR A 3 0.47 -20.38 -0.30
N HIS A 4 -0.70 -19.76 -0.28
CA HIS A 4 -1.00 -18.71 -1.23
C HIS A 4 0.13 -17.68 -1.11
N PRO A 5 0.82 -17.31 -2.20
CA PRO A 5 1.69 -16.16 -2.17
C PRO A 5 0.76 -14.97 -1.90
N HIS A 6 0.70 -14.55 -0.64
CA HIS A 6 0.02 -13.32 -0.28
C HIS A 6 0.82 -12.20 -0.95
N LEU A 7 0.40 -11.81 -2.15
CA LEU A 7 0.83 -10.58 -2.82
C LEU A 7 0.33 -9.44 -1.94
N GLY A 8 1.10 -9.14 -0.90
CA GLY A 8 0.80 -8.16 0.12
C GLY A 8 1.45 -6.81 -0.18
N VAL A 9 1.23 -5.85 0.71
CA VAL A 9 1.90 -4.54 0.68
C VAL A 9 3.43 -4.69 0.71
N ASP A 10 3.96 -5.80 1.23
CA ASP A 10 5.40 -6.11 1.24
C ASP A 10 6.03 -6.20 -0.17
N GLU A 11 5.23 -6.48 -1.20
CA GLU A 11 5.67 -6.49 -2.61
C GLU A 11 5.59 -5.10 -3.26
N LEU A 12 5.04 -4.09 -2.56
CA LEU A 12 5.05 -2.72 -3.05
C LEU A 12 6.43 -2.13 -2.87
N THR A 13 6.93 -1.48 -3.91
CA THR A 13 8.14 -0.69 -3.83
C THR A 13 7.94 0.50 -2.89
N ALA A 14 9.02 1.03 -2.32
CA ALA A 14 8.95 2.22 -1.46
C ALA A 14 8.13 3.39 -2.07
N PRO A 15 8.29 3.79 -3.34
CA PRO A 15 7.46 4.85 -3.93
C PRO A 15 5.97 4.46 -4.03
N GLU A 16 5.64 3.20 -4.30
CA GLU A 16 4.25 2.73 -4.32
C GLU A 16 3.62 2.80 -2.93
N VAL A 17 4.35 2.41 -1.88
CA VAL A 17 3.89 2.51 -0.49
C VAL A 17 3.63 3.96 -0.09
N VAL A 18 4.53 4.88 -0.46
CA VAL A 18 4.35 6.33 -0.23
C VAL A 18 3.13 6.85 -0.97
N ARG A 19 2.97 6.50 -2.25
CA ARG A 19 1.82 6.90 -3.07
C ARG A 19 0.52 6.36 -2.50
N ALA A 20 0.48 5.08 -2.13
CA ALA A 20 -0.66 4.44 -1.49
C ALA A 20 -1.05 5.16 -0.19
N PHE A 21 -0.07 5.45 0.66
CA PHE A 21 -0.28 6.14 1.92
C PHE A 21 -0.88 7.54 1.70
N VAL A 22 -0.33 8.32 0.77
CA VAL A 22 -0.87 9.66 0.44
C VAL A 22 -2.30 9.57 -0.10
N LEU A 23 -2.59 8.63 -1.00
CA LEU A 23 -3.94 8.46 -1.54
C LEU A 23 -4.95 8.05 -0.47
N LEU A 24 -4.56 7.17 0.45
CA LEU A 24 -5.39 6.79 1.60
C LEU A 24 -5.64 7.99 2.54
N GLN A 25 -4.65 8.85 2.76
CA GLN A 25 -4.81 10.10 3.54
C GLN A 25 -5.72 11.11 2.86
N GLN A 26 -5.81 11.10 1.53
CA GLN A 26 -6.75 11.92 0.75
C GLN A 26 -8.20 11.39 0.78
N ALA A 27 -8.51 10.47 1.71
CA ALA A 27 -9.81 9.81 1.85
C ALA A 27 -10.26 9.01 0.61
N LYS A 28 -9.31 8.56 -0.25
CA LYS A 28 -9.64 7.59 -1.29
C LYS A 28 -9.98 6.24 -0.68
N LYS A 29 -10.93 5.53 -1.30
CA LYS A 29 -11.26 4.16 -0.90
C LYS A 29 -10.05 3.25 -1.10
N PRO A 30 -9.72 2.36 -0.15
CA PRO A 30 -8.62 1.42 -0.29
C PRO A 30 -8.71 0.60 -1.57
N GLU A 31 -9.91 0.16 -1.93
CA GLU A 31 -10.20 -0.58 -3.18
C GLU A 31 -9.72 0.17 -4.42
N GLU A 32 -9.98 1.48 -4.52
CA GLU A 32 -9.55 2.30 -5.64
C GLU A 32 -8.04 2.51 -5.64
N VAL A 33 -7.43 2.66 -4.46
CA VAL A 33 -5.97 2.81 -4.34
C VAL A 33 -5.26 1.53 -4.76
N ILE A 34 -5.77 0.37 -4.32
CA ILE A 34 -5.27 -0.94 -4.70
C ILE A 34 -5.42 -1.15 -6.21
N HIS A 35 -6.58 -0.82 -6.76
CA HIS A 35 -6.83 -0.92 -8.20
C HIS A 35 -5.91 0.01 -9.02
N ASP A 36 -5.65 1.22 -8.55
CA ASP A 36 -4.72 2.14 -9.21
C ASP A 36 -3.26 1.65 -9.17
N LEU A 37 -2.86 0.91 -8.13
CA LEU A 37 -1.51 0.38 -7.98
C LEU A 37 -1.28 -0.96 -8.69
N ARG A 38 -2.28 -1.85 -8.69
CA ARG A 38 -2.14 -3.25 -9.12
C ARG A 38 -3.03 -3.63 -10.30
N GLY A 39 -3.95 -2.76 -10.73
CA GLY A 39 -4.89 -3.06 -11.83
C GLY A 39 -5.67 -4.34 -11.53
N GLU A 40 -5.61 -5.32 -12.44
CA GLU A 40 -6.27 -6.63 -12.28
C GLU A 40 -5.73 -7.46 -11.09
N ALA A 41 -4.49 -7.22 -10.65
CA ALA A 41 -3.93 -7.89 -9.47
C ALA A 41 -4.47 -7.32 -8.15
N ALA A 42 -5.34 -6.30 -8.20
CA ALA A 42 -5.99 -5.72 -7.03
C ALA A 42 -6.82 -6.73 -6.22
N GLN A 43 -7.40 -7.73 -6.88
CA GLN A 43 -8.16 -8.81 -6.23
C GLN A 43 -7.33 -9.68 -5.28
N LEU A 44 -6.01 -9.55 -5.30
CA LEU A 44 -5.08 -10.28 -4.43
C LEU A 44 -4.81 -9.54 -3.12
N LEU A 45 -5.18 -8.27 -3.03
CA LEU A 45 -5.00 -7.42 -1.85
C LEU A 45 -6.33 -7.21 -1.15
N ASP A 46 -6.30 -7.34 0.17
CA ASP A 46 -7.48 -7.14 1.00
C ASP A 46 -7.66 -5.65 1.34
N PRO A 47 -8.76 -5.00 0.94
CA PRO A 47 -8.97 -3.57 1.17
C PRO A 47 -9.17 -3.19 2.64
N GLU A 48 -9.53 -4.15 3.52
CA GLU A 48 -9.67 -3.89 4.95
C GLU A 48 -8.30 -3.86 5.64
N THR A 49 -7.38 -4.76 5.27
CA THR A 49 -6.02 -4.79 5.86
C THR A 49 -5.05 -3.84 5.16
N PHE A 50 -5.26 -3.57 3.87
CA PHE A 50 -4.35 -2.77 3.04
C PHE A 50 -3.96 -1.42 3.66
N PRO A 51 -4.87 -0.59 4.22
CA PRO A 51 -4.48 0.69 4.79
C PRO A 51 -3.53 0.54 5.98
N ARG A 52 -3.77 -0.49 6.81
CA ARG A 52 -2.94 -0.81 7.97
C ARG A 52 -1.56 -1.29 7.54
N ASP A 53 -1.52 -2.17 6.55
CA ASP A 53 -0.28 -2.71 6.01
C ASP A 53 0.55 -1.62 5.32
N VAL A 54 -0.09 -0.76 4.50
CA VAL A 54 0.56 0.40 3.87
C VAL A 54 1.10 1.36 4.93
N GLN A 55 0.33 1.65 5.99
CA GLN A 55 0.79 2.51 7.08
C GLN A 55 1.99 1.90 7.80
N ARG A 56 1.95 0.60 8.14
CA ARG A 56 3.07 -0.12 8.76
C ARG A 56 4.29 -0.03 7.85
N ARG A 57 4.14 -0.32 6.56
CA ARG A 57 5.27 -0.34 5.63
C ARG A 57 5.85 1.04 5.39
N TYR A 58 4.99 2.07 5.31
CA TYR A 58 5.41 3.46 5.24
C TYR A 58 6.22 3.86 6.48
N GLN A 59 5.84 3.41 7.68
CA GLN A 59 6.61 3.68 8.90
C GLN A 59 8.02 3.08 8.85
N GLU A 60 8.17 1.88 8.28
CA GLU A 60 9.45 1.19 8.10
C GLU A 60 10.36 1.82 7.02
N LEU A 61 9.80 2.62 6.11
CA LEU A 61 10.61 3.31 5.10
C LEU A 61 11.58 4.31 5.76
N PRO A 62 12.80 4.45 5.21
CA PRO A 62 13.74 5.45 5.68
C PRO A 62 13.16 6.85 5.51
N ARG A 63 13.44 7.75 6.46
CA ARG A 63 12.93 9.14 6.46
C ARG A 63 13.29 9.92 5.19
N THR A 64 14.35 9.52 4.47
CA THR A 64 14.76 10.10 3.18
C THR A 64 13.75 9.88 2.06
N LEU A 65 12.89 8.87 2.16
CA LEU A 65 11.85 8.55 1.18
C LEU A 65 10.47 9.06 1.59
N LYS A 66 10.31 9.54 2.83
CA LYS A 66 9.06 10.13 3.29
C LYS A 66 8.95 11.56 2.75
N PRO A 67 7.80 11.99 2.19
CA PRO A 67 7.58 13.38 1.86
C PRO A 67 7.91 14.25 3.06
N LYS A 68 8.72 15.31 2.85
CA LYS A 68 8.95 16.32 3.87
C LYS A 68 7.60 16.98 4.15
N GLU A 69 7.06 16.77 5.35
CA GLU A 69 6.03 17.67 5.90
C GLU A 69 6.67 19.06 5.94
N ASN A 70 6.22 19.93 5.04
CA ASN A 70 6.74 21.29 4.89
C ASN A 70 5.85 22.28 5.65
#